data_AF-A0A0J1GFT2-F1
#
_entry.id   AF-A0A0J1GFT2-F1
#
_cell.length_a   1.000
_cell.length_b   1.000
_cell.length_c   1.000
_cell.angle_alpha   90.00
_cell.angle_beta   90.00
_cell.angle_gamma   90.00
#
_symmetry.space_group_name_H-M   'P 1'
#
loop_
_entity.id
_entity.type
_entity.pdbx_description
1 polymer ?
#
loop_
_entity_poly.entity_id
_entity_poly.type
_entity_poly.pdbx_seq_one_letter_code
_entity_poly.pdbx_strand_id
1 'polypeptide(L)'
;MAMLLPAAGMIFGLVTAILFSYRKPREYKETEMTHVDTNTDHIKKKNILFAVAGIVFALSAQLTTGSMIVGGLAGFIAFTFGGVI
;
A
#
# COMPACT_ATOMS: atom_id res chain seq x y z
N MET A 1 18.60 -16.35 9.30
CA MET A 1 18.84 -16.93 7.96
C MET A 1 17.57 -17.27 7.17
N ALA A 2 16.34 -17.17 7.72
CA ALA A 2 15.11 -17.49 6.98
C ALA A 2 14.66 -16.42 5.96
N MET A 3 15.08 -15.16 6.11
CA MET A 3 14.68 -14.05 5.23
C MET A 3 15.55 -13.90 3.98
N LEU A 4 16.60 -14.72 3.85
CA LEU A 4 17.55 -14.60 2.73
C LEU A 4 16.92 -15.04 1.40
N LEU A 5 16.09 -16.09 1.41
CA LEU A 5 15.40 -16.58 0.22
C LEU A 5 14.35 -15.56 -0.31
N PRO A 6 13.45 -14.99 0.52
CA PRO A 6 12.58 -13.89 0.09
C PRO A 6 13.34 -12.64 -0.35
N ALA A 7 14.38 -12.23 0.39
CA ALA A 7 15.16 -11.04 0.06
C ALA A 7 15.91 -11.17 -1.28
N ALA A 8 16.51 -12.34 -1.53
CA ALA A 8 17.14 -12.64 -2.81
C ALA A 8 16.12 -12.58 -3.96
N GLY A 9 14.92 -13.11 -3.78
CA GLY A 9 13.83 -13.03 -4.77
C GLY A 9 13.41 -11.59 -5.08
N MET A 10 13.31 -10.71 -4.08
CA MET A 10 13.01 -9.28 -4.30
C MET A 10 14.09 -8.58 -5.12
N ILE A 11 15.37 -8.81 -4.80
CA ILE A 11 16.50 -8.23 -5.55
C ILE A 11 16.47 -8.74 -6.99
N PHE A 12 16.33 -10.05 -7.18
CA PHE A 12 16.34 -10.66 -8.50
C PHE A 12 15.16 -10.21 -9.36
N GLY A 13 13.97 -10.09 -8.77
CA GLY A 13 12.78 -9.57 -9.42
C GLY A 13 12.93 -8.12 -9.86
N LEU A 14 13.51 -7.27 -9.00
CA LEU A 14 13.76 -5.86 -9.32
C LEU A 14 14.80 -5.70 -10.45
N VAL A 15 15.90 -6.47 -10.41
CA VAL A 15 16.90 -6.48 -11.48
C VAL A 15 16.28 -6.94 -12.80
N THR A 16 15.47 -7.99 -12.78
CA THR A 16 14.77 -8.48 -13.98
C THR A 16 13.77 -7.46 -14.51
N ALA A 17 13.04 -6.78 -13.62
CA ALA A 17 12.07 -5.75 -14.00
C ALA A 17 12.78 -4.58 -14.70
N ILE A 18 13.88 -4.08 -14.16
CA ILE A 18 14.62 -2.95 -14.73
C ILE A 18 15.26 -3.34 -16.08
N LEU A 19 15.91 -4.50 -16.15
CA LEU A 19 16.70 -4.88 -17.32
C LEU A 19 15.85 -5.40 -18.50
N PHE A 20 14.73 -6.08 -18.21
CA PHE A 20 13.91 -6.73 -19.23
C PHE A 20 12.51 -6.13 -19.36
N SER A 21 11.79 -5.91 -18.26
CA SER A 21 10.35 -5.55 -18.30
C SER A 21 10.10 -4.06 -18.59
N TYR A 22 10.90 -3.18 -18.00
CA TYR A 22 10.73 -1.71 -18.06
C TYR A 22 11.65 -1.03 -19.06
N ARG A 23 12.39 -1.80 -19.86
CA ARG A 23 13.39 -1.27 -20.79
C ARG A 23 12.78 -0.47 -21.95
N LYS A 24 11.48 -0.63 -22.23
CA LYS A 24 10.81 0.03 -23.35
C LYS A 24 9.95 1.20 -22.86
N PRO A 25 10.01 2.40 -23.51
CA PRO A 25 9.13 3.50 -23.17
C PRO A 25 7.67 3.07 -23.36
N ARG A 26 6.87 3.23 -22.29
CA ARG A 26 5.44 2.93 -22.31
C ARG A 26 4.73 4.12 -22.93
N GLU A 27 4.25 3.94 -24.15
CA GLU A 27 3.38 4.92 -24.81
C GLU A 27 1.95 4.65 -24.33
N TYR A 28 1.52 5.41 -23.33
CA TYR A 28 0.16 5.33 -22.80
C TYR A 28 -0.77 6.03 -23.79
N LYS A 29 -1.53 5.25 -24.56
CA LYS A 29 -2.59 5.79 -25.40
C LYS A 29 -3.77 6.17 -24.51
N GLU A 30 -4.02 7.47 -24.39
CA GLU A 30 -5.24 7.97 -23.77
C GLU A 30 -6.43 7.47 -24.59
N THR A 31 -7.21 6.58 -23.99
CA THR A 31 -8.44 6.05 -24.57
C THR A 31 -9.61 6.74 -23.85
N GLU A 32 -10.83 6.77 -24.40
CA GLU A 32 -11.99 7.38 -23.71
C GLU A 32 -12.22 6.81 -22.29
N MET A 33 -11.77 5.57 -22.02
CA MET A 33 -11.77 4.95 -20.68
C MET A 33 -10.67 5.45 -19.72
N THR A 34 -9.77 6.32 -20.19
CA THR A 34 -8.67 6.96 -19.44
C THR A 34 -9.04 8.37 -18.98
N HIS A 35 -10.15 8.94 -19.49
CA HIS A 35 -10.80 10.08 -18.84
C HIS A 35 -11.43 9.60 -17.54
N VAL A 36 -10.60 9.43 -16.52
CA VAL A 36 -11.06 9.50 -15.15
C VAL A 36 -11.42 10.97 -14.97
N ASP A 37 -12.71 11.28 -15.00
CA ASP A 37 -13.22 12.51 -14.44
C ASP A 37 -12.52 12.69 -13.11
N THR A 38 -11.57 13.62 -13.08
CA THR A 38 -10.93 14.04 -11.85
C THR A 38 -11.97 14.89 -11.13
N ASN A 39 -13.08 14.26 -10.74
CA ASN A 39 -13.62 14.53 -9.43
C ASN A 39 -12.51 14.10 -8.48
N THR A 40 -11.56 15.00 -8.28
CA THR A 40 -10.97 15.25 -6.98
C THR A 40 -12.14 15.54 -6.04
N ASP A 41 -12.91 14.50 -5.70
CA ASP A 41 -13.49 14.41 -4.38
C ASP A 41 -12.28 14.55 -3.47
N HIS A 42 -12.06 15.80 -3.06
CA HIS A 42 -10.94 16.20 -2.23
C HIS A 42 -10.85 15.16 -1.12
N ILE A 43 -9.77 14.37 -1.12
CA ILE A 43 -9.46 13.48 -0.01
C ILE A 43 -9.56 14.37 1.22
N LYS A 44 -10.64 14.20 1.98
CA LYS A 44 -10.96 15.13 3.06
C LYS A 44 -9.81 15.00 4.05
N LYS A 45 -9.22 16.12 4.47
CA LYS A 45 -8.12 16.14 5.46
C LYS A 45 -8.44 15.30 6.70
N LYS A 46 -9.74 15.19 7.04
CA LYS A 46 -10.27 14.33 8.09
C LYS A 46 -9.97 12.84 7.86
N ASN A 47 -10.11 12.32 6.64
CA ASN A 47 -9.84 10.91 6.32
C ASN A 47 -8.34 10.61 6.45
N ILE A 48 -7.47 11.55 6.07
CA ILE A 48 -6.01 11.44 6.28
C ILE A 48 -5.70 11.34 7.78
N LEU A 49 -6.35 12.15 8.62
CA LEU A 49 -6.17 12.11 10.07
C LEU A 49 -6.60 10.75 10.65
N PHE A 50 -7.77 10.24 10.24
CA PHE A 50 -8.22 8.91 10.64
C PHE A 50 -7.30 7.80 10.14
N ALA A 51 -6.74 7.94 8.93
CA ALA A 51 -5.79 6.98 8.39
C ALA A 51 -4.49 6.94 9.19
N VAL A 52 -3.93 8.10 9.52
CA VAL A 52 -2.72 8.18 10.37
C VAL A 52 -2.99 7.60 11.76
N ALA A 53 -4.14 7.92 12.36
CA ALA A 53 -4.53 7.35 13.65
C ALA A 53 -4.67 5.81 13.58
N GLY A 54 -5.26 5.29 12.50
CA GLY A 54 -5.39 3.85 12.26
C GLY A 54 -4.04 3.15 12.11
N ILE A 55 -3.08 3.77 11.42
CA ILE A 55 -1.69 3.26 11.31
C ILE A 55 -1.03 3.19 12.68
N VAL A 56 -1.13 4.25 13.49
CA VAL A 56 -0.56 4.28 14.84
C VAL A 56 -1.19 3.20 15.72
N PHE A 57 -2.50 2.98 15.62
CA PHE A 57 -3.19 1.93 16.34
C PHE A 57 -2.74 0.52 15.93
N ALA A 58 -2.67 0.26 14.62
CA ALA A 58 -2.20 -1.01 14.06
C ALA A 58 -0.77 -1.33 14.49
N LEU A 59 0.14 -0.36 14.39
CA LEU A 59 1.53 -0.50 14.80
C LEU A 59 1.67 -0.73 16.30
N SER A 60 0.89 -0.01 17.11
CA SER A 60 0.88 -0.21 18.57
C SER A 60 0.44 -1.63 18.92
N ALA A 61 -0.65 -2.13 18.34
CA ALA A 61 -1.12 -3.50 18.55
C ALA A 61 -0.12 -4.55 18.04
N GLN A 62 0.52 -4.28 16.88
CA GLN A 62 1.54 -5.14 16.31
C GLN A 62 2.76 -5.27 17.24
N LEU A 63 3.23 -4.16 17.81
CA LEU A 63 4.42 -4.13 18.67
C LEU A 63 4.14 -4.74 20.05
N THR A 64 2.96 -4.51 20.63
CA THR A 64 2.62 -5.09 21.95
C THR A 64 2.38 -6.59 21.88
N THR A 65 1.74 -7.07 20.81
CA THR A 65 1.44 -8.49 20.64
C THR A 65 2.59 -9.25 19.97
N GLY A 66 3.52 -8.53 19.33
CA GLY A 66 4.61 -9.12 18.54
C GLY A 66 4.14 -9.89 17.30
N SER A 67 2.86 -9.76 16.94
CA SER A 67 2.23 -10.52 15.86
C SER A 67 1.78 -9.58 14.74
N MET A 68 2.34 -9.81 13.55
CA MET A 68 2.00 -9.07 12.34
C MET A 68 0.53 -9.27 11.95
N ILE A 69 -0.05 -10.45 12.26
CA ILE A 69 -1.46 -10.76 11.99
C ILE A 69 -2.38 -9.87 12.84
N VAL A 70 -2.06 -9.72 14.14
CA VAL A 70 -2.85 -8.91 15.06
C VAL A 70 -2.78 -7.42 14.70
N GLY A 71 -1.59 -6.95 14.30
CA GLY A 71 -1.42 -5.61 13.74
C GLY A 71 -2.29 -5.35 12.50
N GLY A 72 -2.31 -6.30 11.56
CA GLY A 72 -3.12 -6.21 10.35
C GLY A 72 -4.62 -6.16 10.62
N LEU A 73 -5.12 -7.03 11.51
CA LEU A 73 -6.53 -7.05 11.92
C LEU A 73 -6.93 -5.78 12.67
N ALA A 74 -6.07 -5.30 13.59
CA ALA A 74 -6.30 -4.07 14.32
C ALA A 74 -6.38 -2.85 13.38
N GLY A 75 -5.48 -2.77 12.40
CA GLY A 75 -5.52 -1.74 11.36
C GLY A 75 -6.77 -1.81 10.51
N PHE A 76 -7.15 -3.00 10.03
CA PHE A 76 -8.36 -3.19 9.23
C PHE A 76 -9.63 -2.74 9.97
N ILE A 77 -9.75 -3.09 11.25
CA ILE A 77 -10.84 -2.65 12.12
C ILE A 77 -10.82 -1.12 12.25
N ALA A 78 -9.66 -0.53 12.55
CA ALA A 78 -9.54 0.92 12.71
C ALA A 78 -9.92 1.70 11.44
N PHE A 79 -9.54 1.21 10.26
CA PHE A 79 -9.90 1.85 8.99
C PHE A 79 -11.39 1.68 8.64
N THR A 80 -11.97 0.51 8.93
CA THR A 80 -13.41 0.25 8.75
C THR A 80 -14.27 1.19 9.61
N PHE A 81 -13.92 1.34 10.89
CA PHE A 81 -14.64 2.26 11.78
C PHE A 81 -14.32 3.74 11.50
N GLY A 82 -13.13 4.04 10.99
CA GLY A 82 -12.70 5.39 10.61
C GLY A 82 -13.39 5.95 9.37
N GLY A 83 -14.23 5.16 8.67
CA GLY A 83 -14.92 5.58 7.45
C GLY A 83 -13.97 5.96 6.31
N VAL A 84 -12.77 5.39 6.31
CA VAL A 84 -11.76 5.54 5.24
C VAL A 84 -11.99 4.50 4.14
N ILE A 85 -12.64 3.38 4.49
CA ILE A 85 -13.00 2.24 3.63
C ILE A 85 -14.52 2.15 3.56
#